data_AF-A0AAE2M9V7-F1
#
_entry.id   AF-A0AAE2M9V7-F1
#
_cell.length_a   1.000
_cell.length_b   1.000
_cell.length_c   1.000
_cell.angle_alpha   90.00
_cell.angle_beta   90.00
_cell.angle_gamma   90.00
#
_symmetry.space_group_name_H-M   'P 1'
#
loop_
_entity.id
_entity.type
_entity.pdbx_description
1 polymer ?
#
loop_
_entity_poly.entity_id
_entity_poly.type
_entity_poly.pdbx_seq_one_letter_code
_entity_poly.pdbx_strand_id
1 'polypeptide(L)' 'MASVRFWPDIQETIFPPIQVPEGKRRVVRCRCGSNDWNDDGRWLGEYCCASCGQYIQVFEKKD' A
#
# COMPACT_ATOMS: atom_id res chain seq x y z
N MET A 1 3.17 -10.92 7.42
CA MET A 1 4.04 -9.84 6.93
C MET A 1 3.27 -9.12 5.85
N ALA A 2 3.23 -7.79 5.87
CA ALA A 2 2.52 -7.02 4.83
C ALA A 2 3.57 -6.41 3.89
N SER A 3 3.25 -6.36 2.62
CA SER A 3 4.14 -5.77 1.63
C SER A 3 3.37 -5.10 0.50
N VAL A 4 4.02 -4.09 -0.06
CA VAL A 4 3.47 -3.31 -1.18
C VAL A 4 4.55 -3.03 -2.20
N ARG A 5 4.16 -2.96 -3.47
CA ARG A 5 4.99 -2.42 -4.54
C ARG A 5 4.44 -1.07 -4.95
N PHE A 6 5.29 -0.06 -5.12
CA PHE A 6 4.91 1.24 -5.67
C PHE A 6 5.27 1.28 -7.13
N TRP A 7 4.33 1.56 -8.02
CA TRP A 7 4.66 1.72 -9.44
C TRP A 7 5.36 3.08 -9.70
N PRO A 8 6.33 3.12 -10.63
CA PRO A 8 6.82 2.03 -11.49
C PRO A 8 7.90 1.13 -10.86
N ASP A 9 8.25 1.33 -9.59
CA ASP A 9 9.30 0.54 -8.94
C ASP A 9 8.94 -0.94 -8.94
N ILE A 10 9.86 -1.77 -9.42
CA ILE A 10 9.70 -3.23 -9.41
C ILE A 10 10.01 -3.84 -8.03
N GLN A 11 10.54 -3.04 -7.10
CA GLN A 11 10.94 -3.51 -5.79
C GLN A 11 9.76 -3.50 -4.80
N GLU A 12 9.57 -4.63 -4.15
CA GLU A 12 8.59 -4.80 -3.08
C GLU A 12 9.14 -4.21 -1.76
N THR A 13 8.34 -3.36 -1.13
CA THR A 13 8.61 -2.85 0.22
C THR A 13 7.94 -3.78 1.22
N ILE A 14 8.77 -4.48 1.99
CA ILE A 14 8.29 -5.41 3.01
C ILE A 14 8.26 -4.69 4.36
N PHE A 15 7.08 -4.61 4.99
CA PHE A 15 6.94 -4.01 6.30
C PHE A 15 7.22 -5.06 7.38
N PRO A 16 8.23 -4.83 8.26
CA PRO A 16 8.52 -5.75 9.33
C PRO A 16 7.31 -5.83 10.29
N PRO A 17 7.09 -6.99 10.91
CA PRO A 17 6.10 -7.10 11.99
C PRO A 17 6.49 -6.13 13.11
N ILE A 18 5.56 -5.30 13.52
CA ILE A 18 5.72 -4.41 14.68
C ILE A 18 4.46 -4.47 15.53
N GLN A 19 4.62 -4.23 16.83
CA GLN A 19 3.49 -4.06 17.72
C GLN A 19 2.81 -2.72 17.44
N VAL A 20 1.55 -2.76 17.03
CA VAL A 20 0.70 -1.58 16.90
C VAL A 20 0.00 -1.36 18.24
N PRO A 21 0.12 -0.19 18.88
CA PRO A 21 -0.55 0.08 20.14
C PRO A 21 -2.07 -0.08 20.02
N GLU A 22 -2.72 -0.42 21.13
CA GLU A 22 -4.17 -0.55 21.20
C GLU A 22 -4.87 0.74 20.72
N GLY A 23 -5.93 0.58 19.93
CA GLY A 23 -6.67 1.69 19.33
C GLY A 23 -5.93 2.45 18.23
N LYS A 24 -4.76 1.97 17.78
CA LYS A 24 -4.01 2.56 16.66
C LYS A 24 -4.03 1.63 15.44
N ARG A 25 -3.82 2.24 14.27
CA ARG A 25 -3.63 1.53 13.00
C ARG A 25 -2.40 2.07 12.28
N ARG A 26 -1.73 1.20 11.52
CA ARG A 26 -0.72 1.62 10.55
C ARG A 26 -1.38 1.84 9.20
N VAL A 27 -0.86 2.82 8.47
CA VAL A 27 -1.40 3.22 7.18
C VAL A 27 -0.22 3.43 6.22
N VAL A 28 -0.32 2.88 5.03
CA VAL A 28 0.64 3.12 3.95
C VAL A 28 0.25 4.43 3.28
N ARG A 29 1.12 5.44 3.35
CA ARG A 29 0.91 6.70 2.61
C ARG A 29 1.53 6.63 1.22
N CYS A 30 0.95 7.37 0.28
CA CYS A 30 1.55 7.61 -1.02
C CYS A 30 2.85 8.41 -0.85
N ARG A 31 3.78 8.29 -1.81
CA ARG A 31 5.02 9.08 -1.78
C ARG A 31 4.80 10.58 -1.90
N CYS A 32 3.67 11.00 -2.47
CA CYS A 32 3.26 12.40 -2.47
C CYS A 32 2.78 12.91 -1.10
N GLY A 33 2.70 12.02 -0.09
CA GLY A 33 2.23 12.33 1.27
C GLY A 33 0.73 12.09 1.50
N SER A 34 -0.05 11.92 0.43
CA SER A 34 -1.48 11.61 0.50
C SER A 34 -1.76 10.21 1.06
N ASN A 35 -2.99 10.01 1.54
CA ASN A 35 -3.53 8.71 1.95
C ASN A 35 -4.87 8.40 1.25
N ASP A 36 -5.10 9.03 0.11
CA ASP A 36 -6.32 8.88 -0.67
C ASP A 36 -6.13 7.79 -1.73
N TRP A 37 -6.23 6.53 -1.29
CA TRP A 37 -6.09 5.34 -2.13
C TRP A 37 -7.45 4.85 -2.58
N ASN A 38 -7.63 4.74 -3.89
CA ASN A 38 -8.87 4.26 -4.52
C ASN A 38 -8.61 2.98 -5.30
N ASP A 39 -9.55 2.05 -5.24
CA ASP A 39 -9.63 0.93 -6.17
C ASP A 39 -10.37 1.41 -7.43
N ASP A 40 -9.71 1.30 -8.59
CA ASP A 40 -10.28 1.66 -9.89
C ASP A 40 -10.75 0.43 -10.69
N GLY A 41 -10.67 -0.77 -10.10
CA GLY A 41 -11.10 -2.03 -10.69
C GLY A 41 -10.19 -2.55 -11.80
N ARG A 42 -9.01 -1.95 -12.01
CA ARG A 42 -8.09 -2.37 -13.07
C ARG A 42 -7.49 -3.75 -12.80
N TRP A 43 -7.02 -3.98 -11.56
CA TRP A 43 -6.41 -5.23 -11.13
C TRP A 43 -6.69 -5.51 -9.64
N LEU A 44 -6.79 -6.79 -9.28
CA LEU A 44 -6.98 -7.20 -7.90
C LEU A 44 -5.80 -6.75 -7.03
N GLY A 45 -6.10 -6.04 -5.93
CA GLY A 45 -5.10 -5.57 -4.98
C GLY A 45 -4.27 -4.39 -5.48
N GLU A 46 -4.66 -3.75 -6.59
CA GLU A 46 -4.07 -2.51 -7.08
C GLU A 46 -4.89 -1.31 -6.60
N TYR A 47 -4.21 -0.25 -6.17
CA TYR A 47 -4.85 0.98 -5.69
C TYR A 47 -4.15 2.19 -6.29
N CYS A 48 -4.93 3.16 -6.76
CA CYS A 48 -4.47 4.42 -7.32
C CYS A 48 -4.60 5.56 -6.30
N CYS A 49 -3.57 6.38 -6.16
CA CYS A 49 -3.62 7.58 -5.34
C CYS A 49 -4.41 8.67 -6.09
N ALA A 50 -5.55 9.09 -5.54
CA ALA A 50 -6.40 10.12 -6.16
C ALA A 50 -5.72 11.50 -6.27
N SER A 51 -4.69 11.75 -5.45
CA SER A 51 -3.98 13.04 -5.42
C SER A 51 -2.90 13.17 -6.50
N CYS A 52 -2.23 12.07 -6.87
CA CYS A 52 -1.10 12.15 -7.82
C CYS A 52 -1.05 11.03 -8.85
N GLY A 53 -2.02 10.12 -8.87
CA GLY A 53 -2.09 9.01 -9.83
C GLY A 53 -1.06 7.90 -9.62
N GLN A 54 -0.31 7.90 -8.51
CA GLN A 54 0.62 6.82 -8.21
C GLN A 54 -0.16 5.55 -7.88
N TYR A 55 0.29 4.43 -8.43
CA TYR A 55 -0.28 3.12 -8.13
C TYR A 55 0.54 2.36 -7.10
N ILE A 56 -0.14 1.56 -6.28
CA ILE A 56 0.48 0.50 -5.47
C ILE A 56 -0.20 -0.84 -5.75
N GLN A 57 0.56 -1.92 -5.59
CA GLN A 57 0.03 -3.27 -5.52
C GLN A 57 0.26 -3.85 -4.13
N VAL A 58 -0.80 -4.35 -3.50
CA VAL A 58 -0.78 -4.97 -2.18
C VAL A 58 -0.72 -6.48 -2.35
N PHE A 59 0.23 -7.13 -1.68
CA PHE A 59 0.35 -8.58 -1.68
C PHE A 59 -0.21 -9.13 -0.38
N GLU A 60 -1.27 -9.94 -0.46
CA GLU A 60 -1.72 -10.73 0.69
C GLU A 60 -0.72 -11.83 0.98
N LYS A 61 -0.43 -12.04 2.28
CA LYS A 61 0.41 -13.15 2.72
C LYS A 61 -0.33 -14.45 2.42
N LYS A 62 0.25 -15.32 1.57
CA LYS A 62 -0.07 -16.76 1.61
C LYS A 62 0.69 -17.36 2.79
N ASP A 63 -0.02 -18.06 3.65
CA ASP A 63 0.51 -18.62 4.90
C ASP A 63 1.68 -19.58 4.70
#